data_AF-X0XNC2-F1
#
_entry.id   AF-X0XNC2-F1
#
_cell.length_a   1.000
_cell.length_b   1.000
_cell.length_c   1.000
_cell.angle_alpha   90.00
_cell.angle_beta   90.00
_cell.angle_gamma   90.00
#
_symmetry.space_group_name_H-M   'P 1'
#
loop_
_entity.id
_entity.type
_entity.pdbx_description
1 polymer ?
#
loop_
_entity_poly.entity_id
_entity_poly.type
_entity_poly.pdbx_seq_one_letter_code
_entity_poly.pdbx_strand_id
1 'polypeptide(L)' 'HLVLVNRIIDRDGSEGIILIQQIKQDKQLLHIPVMMVSNYPEAQSEAVTAGAVRGFGKAELSKSETLEQLEQFLPRRT' A
#
# COMPACT_ATOMS: atom_id res chain seq x y z
N HIS A 1 6.69 9.50 4.95
CA HIS A 1 6.06 8.38 5.69
C HIS A 1 5.26 7.55 4.71
N LEU A 2 5.32 6.23 4.79
CA LEU A 2 4.60 5.28 3.92
C LEU A 2 3.80 4.32 4.80
N VAL A 3 2.57 4.03 4.40
CA VAL A 3 1.74 2.99 5.04
C VAL A 3 1.60 1.80 4.10
N LEU A 4 1.92 0.61 4.60
CA LEU A 4 1.71 -0.65 3.88
C LEU A 4 0.50 -1.36 4.47
N VAL A 5 -0.44 -1.76 3.61
CA VAL A 5 -1.70 -2.41 4.01
C VAL A 5 -1.79 -3.76 3.32
N ASN A 6 -1.89 -4.85 4.08
CA ASN A 6 -2.18 -6.17 3.51
C ASN A 6 -3.62 -6.20 2.99
N ARG A 7 -3.88 -6.94 1.89
CA ARG A 7 -5.25 -7.14 1.38
C ARG A 7 -6.19 -7.71 2.45
N ILE A 8 -5.72 -8.73 3.17
CA ILE A 8 -6.42 -9.28 4.33
C ILE A 8 -5.60 -8.93 5.56
N ILE A 9 -6.23 -8.26 6.52
CA ILE A 9 -5.61 -7.90 7.79
C ILE A 9 -5.50 -9.16 8.65
N ASP A 10 -4.27 -9.47 9.08
CA ASP A 10 -3.97 -10.72 9.79
C ASP A 10 -4.71 -10.83 11.13
N ARG A 11 -4.90 -9.70 11.82
CA ARG A 11 -5.49 -9.67 13.17
C ARG A 11 -6.97 -10.00 13.21
N ASP A 12 -7.74 -9.52 12.23
CA ASP A 12 -9.21 -9.57 12.26
C ASP A 12 -9.85 -10.09 10.96
N GLY A 13 -9.05 -10.42 9.96
CA GLY A 13 -9.52 -10.92 8.67
C GLY A 13 -10.22 -9.87 7.81
N SER A 14 -10.23 -8.59 8.21
CA SER A 14 -10.88 -7.54 7.44
C SER A 14 -10.17 -7.25 6.12
N GLU A 15 -10.93 -6.69 5.16
CA GLU A 15 -10.41 -6.27 3.87
C GLU A 15 -9.66 -4.94 4.01
N GLY A 16 -8.37 -4.94 3.72
CA GLY A 16 -7.49 -3.78 3.81
C GLY A 16 -7.91 -2.62 2.91
N ILE A 17 -8.69 -2.87 1.85
CA ILE A 17 -9.23 -1.81 0.99
C ILE A 17 -10.11 -0.81 1.77
N ILE A 18 -10.84 -1.28 2.80
CA ILE A 18 -11.67 -0.41 3.64
C ILE A 18 -10.79 0.56 4.43
N LEU A 19 -9.66 0.10 4.96
CA LEU A 19 -8.70 0.95 5.64
C LEU A 19 -8.07 1.98 4.69
N ILE A 20 -7.74 1.58 3.47
CA ILE A 20 -7.22 2.51 2.44
C ILE A 20 -8.24 3.61 2.16
N GLN A 21 -9.51 3.26 1.96
CA GLN A 21 -10.58 4.23 1.71
C GLN A 21 -10.75 5.21 2.87
N GLN A 22 -10.72 4.71 4.12
CA GLN A 22 -10.80 5.55 5.32
C GLN A 22 -9.63 6.54 5.40
N ILE A 23 -8.39 6.08 5.16
CA ILE A 23 -7.20 6.95 5.14
C ILE A 23 -7.36 8.03 4.07
N LYS A 24 -7.88 7.69 2.89
CA LYS A 24 -8.01 8.62 1.76
C LYS A 24 -9.20 9.58 1.87
N GLN A 25 -10.15 9.30 2.75
CA GLN A 25 -11.25 10.21 3.09
C GLN A 25 -10.92 11.14 4.27
N ASP A 26 -9.91 10.80 5.08
CA ASP A 26 -9.49 11.61 6.23
C ASP A 26 -8.64 12.82 5.77
N LYS A 27 -9.08 14.04 6.12
CA LYS A 27 -8.42 15.30 5.75
C LYS A 27 -6.99 15.43 6.27
N GLN A 28 -6.67 14.78 7.38
CA GLN A 28 -5.34 14.79 7.98
C GLN A 28 -4.44 13.71 7.38
N LEU A 29 -5.00 12.64 6.81
CA LEU A 29 -4.22 11.49 6.34
C LEU A 29 -4.18 11.32 4.82
N LEU A 30 -5.06 11.98 4.05
CA LEU A 30 -5.17 11.75 2.60
C LEU A 30 -3.85 11.89 1.84
N HIS A 31 -2.97 12.78 2.33
CA HIS A 31 -1.68 13.09 1.72
C HIS A 31 -0.61 12.01 1.97
N ILE A 32 -0.84 11.11 2.93
CA ILE A 32 0.08 10.01 3.23
C ILE A 32 -0.01 8.96 2.11
N PRO A 33 1.10 8.56 1.47
CA PRO A 33 1.09 7.48 0.50
C PRO A 33 0.77 6.15 1.20
N VAL A 34 -0.09 5.37 0.55
CA VAL A 34 -0.52 4.05 1.01
C VAL A 34 -0.29 3.07 -0.12
N MET A 35 0.22 1.87 0.18
CA MET A 35 0.41 0.77 -0.77
C MET A 35 -0.30 -0.48 -0.29
N MET A 36 -0.98 -1.16 -1.22
CA MET A 36 -1.53 -2.49 -0.99
C MET A 36 -0.43 -3.56 -1.16
N VAL A 37 -0.31 -4.46 -0.19
CA VAL A 37 0.58 -5.62 -0.26
C VAL A 37 -0.26 -6.85 -0.61
N SER A 38 -0.24 -7.22 -1.89
CA SER A 38 -1.05 -8.31 -2.45
C SER A 38 -0.47 -8.80 -3.78
N ASN A 39 -0.41 -10.13 -3.95
CA ASN A 39 -0.03 -10.77 -5.22
C ASN A 39 -1.14 -10.71 -6.29
N TYR A 40 -2.34 -10.22 -5.94
CA TYR A 40 -3.50 -10.21 -6.83
C TYR A 40 -3.59 -8.88 -7.59
N PRO A 41 -3.53 -8.89 -8.95
CA PRO A 41 -3.60 -7.68 -9.77
C PRO A 41 -4.89 -6.87 -9.57
N GLU A 42 -6.00 -7.54 -9.30
CA GLU A 42 -7.31 -6.91 -9.08
C GLU A 42 -7.27 -6.06 -7.80
N ALA A 43 -6.73 -6.61 -6.72
CA ALA A 43 -6.56 -5.90 -5.46
C ALA A 43 -5.63 -4.68 -5.58
N GLN A 44 -4.61 -4.76 -6.45
CA GLN A 44 -3.75 -3.61 -6.74
C GLN A 44 -4.52 -2.52 -7.49
N SER A 45 -5.33 -2.90 -8.48
CA SER A 45 -6.16 -1.98 -9.26
C SER A 45 -7.19 -1.27 -8.36
N GLU A 46 -7.88 -2.03 -7.51
CA GLU A 46 -8.85 -1.49 -6.54
C GLU A 46 -8.21 -0.48 -5.58
N ALA A 47 -7.02 -0.79 -5.04
CA ALA A 47 -6.31 0.11 -4.16
C ALA A 47 -5.95 1.44 -4.86
N VAL A 48 -5.45 1.36 -6.09
CA VAL A 48 -5.13 2.57 -6.89
C VAL A 48 -6.39 3.38 -7.18
N THR A 49 -7.50 2.73 -7.55
CA THR A 49 -8.80 3.40 -7.73
C THR A 49 -9.27 4.11 -6.44
N ALA A 50 -8.97 3.54 -5.26
CA ALA A 50 -9.26 4.15 -3.97
C ALA A 50 -8.30 5.29 -3.57
N GLY A 51 -7.31 5.63 -4.40
CA GLY A 51 -6.36 6.72 -4.15
C GLY A 51 -5.05 6.28 -3.49
N ALA A 52 -4.79 4.98 -3.38
CA ALA A 52 -3.47 4.45 -3.04
C ALA A 52 -2.48 4.69 -4.20
N VAL A 53 -1.18 4.66 -3.89
CA VAL A 53 -0.17 4.47 -4.93
C VAL A 53 -0.05 2.98 -5.23
N ARG A 54 0.49 2.63 -6.41
CA ARG A 54 0.69 1.23 -6.80
C ARG A 54 1.50 0.51 -5.71
N GLY A 55 1.00 -0.62 -5.23
CA GLY A 55 1.73 -1.46 -4.28
C GLY A 55 2.52 -2.57 -4.98
N PHE A 56 2.81 -3.63 -4.24
CA PHE A 56 3.60 -4.76 -4.72
C PHE A 56 3.08 -6.10 -4.17
N GLY A 57 3.45 -7.19 -4.83
CA GLY A 57 3.18 -8.54 -4.35
C GLY A 57 4.05 -8.92 -3.14
N LYS A 58 3.53 -9.74 -2.23
CA LYS A 58 4.30 -10.28 -1.08
C LYS A 58 5.59 -10.96 -1.52
N ALA A 59 5.55 -11.69 -2.64
CA ALA A 59 6.71 -12.38 -3.20
C ALA A 59 7.68 -11.44 -3.94
N GLU A 60 7.31 -10.18 -4.12
CA GLU A 60 8.04 -9.21 -4.94
C GLU A 60 8.89 -8.25 -4.13
N LEU A 61 8.79 -8.26 -2.79
CA LEU A 61 9.50 -7.33 -1.92
C LEU A 61 11.01 -7.24 -2.20
N SER A 62 11.64 -8.36 -2.57
CA SER A 62 13.07 -8.44 -2.86
C SER A 62 13.46 -8.12 -4.30
N LYS A 63 12.48 -7.82 -5.18
CA LYS A 63 12.76 -7.41 -6.55
C LYS A 63 13.30 -5.99 -6.57
N SER A 64 14.29 -5.73 -7.43
CA SER A 64 14.90 -4.40 -7.60
C SER A 64 13.85 -3.34 -7.89
N GLU A 65 12.88 -3.65 -8.74
CA GLU A 65 11.82 -2.71 -9.14
C GLU A 65 10.93 -2.32 -7.95
N THR A 66 10.64 -3.25 -7.04
CA THR A 66 9.88 -2.97 -5.81
C THR A 66 10.70 -2.11 -4.85
N LEU A 67 12.00 -2.37 -4.73
CA LEU A 67 12.89 -1.57 -3.88
C LEU A 67 13.03 -0.13 -4.41
N GLU A 68 13.25 0.04 -5.72
CA GLU A 68 13.29 1.34 -6.39
C GLU A 68 11.99 2.14 -6.19
N GLN A 69 10.84 1.44 -6.21
CA GLN A 69 9.56 2.07 -5.94
C GLN A 69 9.45 2.55 -4.48
N LEU A 70 9.89 1.72 -3.52
CA LEU A 70 9.86 2.06 -2.09
C LEU A 70 10.80 3.21 -1.74
N GLU A 71 11.94 3.32 -2.41
CA GLU A 71 12.92 4.41 -2.21
C GLU A 71 12.32 5.81 -2.42
N GLN A 72 11.26 5.95 -3.22
CA GLN A 72 10.57 7.22 -3.42
C GLN A 72 9.84 7.72 -2.17
N PHE A 73 9.55 6.82 -1.21
CA PHE A 73 8.74 7.11 -0.03
C PHE A 73 9.46 6.93 1.30
N LEU A 74 10.61 6.25 1.29
CA LEU A 74 11.40 5.93 2.47
C LEU A 74 12.60 6.88 2.61
N PRO A 75 12.94 7.31 3.85
CA PRO A 75 14.16 8.07 4.06
C PRO A 75 15.39 7.22 3.72
N ARG A 76 16.43 7.85 3.15
CA ARG A 76 17.71 7.18 2.93
C ARG A 76 18.27 6.72 4.28
N ARG A 77 18.73 5.47 4.33
CA ARG A 77 19.52 4.99 5.48
C ARG A 77 20.86 5.73 5.48
N THR A 78 21.03 6.63 6.43
CA THR A 78 22.33 7.18 6.85
C THR A 78 23.07 6.21 7.75
#